data_AF-A0A7J5BKS1-F1
#
_entry.id   AF-A0A7J5BKS1-F1
#
_cell.length_a   1.000
_cell.length_b   1.000
_cell.length_c   1.000
_cell.angle_alpha   90.00
_cell.angle_beta   90.00
_cell.angle_gamma   90.00
#
_symmetry.space_group_name_H-M   'P 1'
#
loop_
_entity.id
_entity.type
_entity.pdbx_description
1 polymer ?
#
loop_
_entity_poly.entity_id
_entity_poly.type
_entity_poly.pdbx_seq_one_letter_code
_entity_poly.pdbx_strand_id
1 'polypeptide(L)'
;MGFSDVPWAVIALVALVILLLAQSRQSRRNHRRQTDPQRTFTKEQRQRGAYRCGGQCEHKSLLGRRCTRPGEHGDHIYPWSFGGATAMSNYQHLCARHNLAKSNHVPSKLYIWRLERRRRHYFPEGEDPRVEWRMGRAR
;
A
#
# COMPACT_ATOMS: atom_id res chain seq x y z
N MET A 1 9.13 19.96 49.11
CA MET A 1 8.54 20.95 48.18
C MET A 1 7.35 20.29 47.52
N GLY A 2 6.15 20.69 47.92
CA GLY A 2 4.90 20.01 47.59
C GLY A 2 4.42 20.33 46.17
N PHE A 3 3.61 19.45 45.61
CA PHE A 3 2.99 19.57 44.28
C PHE A 3 1.99 20.76 44.16
N SER A 4 1.98 21.69 45.11
CA SER A 4 0.96 22.71 45.32
C SER A 4 1.04 23.90 44.34
N ASP A 5 2.19 24.11 43.70
CA ASP A 5 2.45 25.29 42.85
C ASP A 5 2.44 24.98 41.34
N VAL A 6 2.08 23.76 40.95
CA VAL A 6 1.97 23.43 39.52
C VAL A 6 0.69 24.06 38.99
N PRO A 7 0.76 25.02 38.05
CA PRO A 7 -0.44 25.65 37.51
C PRO A 7 -1.33 24.57 36.88
N TRP A 8 -2.63 24.60 37.17
CA TRP A 8 -3.60 23.66 36.59
C TRP A 8 -3.50 23.58 35.06
N ALA A 9 -3.09 24.67 34.40
CA ALA A 9 -2.81 24.71 32.97
C ALA A 9 -1.68 23.76 32.54
N VAL A 10 -0.61 23.62 33.34
CA VAL A 10 0.50 22.69 33.08
C VAL A 10 0.02 21.25 33.23
N ILE A 11 -0.76 20.96 34.28
CA ILE A 11 -1.36 19.62 34.48
C ILE A 11 -2.28 19.26 33.31
N ALA A 12 -3.14 20.20 32.89
CA ALA A 12 -4.05 20.00 31.76
C ALA A 12 -3.31 19.77 30.44
N LEU A 13 -2.23 20.52 30.19
CA LEU A 13 -1.40 20.36 28.99
C LEU A 13 -0.71 18.99 28.97
N VAL A 14 -0.11 18.58 30.09
CA VAL A 14 0.55 17.27 30.21
C VAL A 14 -0.47 16.14 30.02
N ALA A 15 -1.65 16.24 30.65
CA ALA A 15 -2.73 15.28 30.47
C ALA A 15 -3.20 15.20 29.00
N LEU A 16 -3.37 16.35 28.33
CA LEU A 16 -3.73 16.41 26.91
C LEU A 16 -2.67 15.73 26.02
N VAL A 17 -1.39 16.01 26.25
CA VAL A 17 -0.30 15.37 25.50
C VAL A 17 -0.29 13.86 25.72
N ILE A 18 -0.45 13.39 26.97
CA ILE A 18 -0.56 11.96 27.28
C ILE A 18 -1.75 11.32 26.56
N LEU A 19 -2.91 11.98 26.57
CA LEU A 19 -4.12 11.51 25.87
C LEU A 19 -3.91 11.43 24.36
N LEU A 20 -3.30 12.45 23.75
CA LEU A 20 -2.98 12.45 22.32
C LEU A 20 -1.98 11.34 21.96
N LEU A 21 -0.96 11.13 22.79
CA LEU A 21 0.00 10.04 22.62
C LEU A 21 -0.67 8.67 22.78
N ALA A 22 -1.52 8.48 23.78
CA ALA A 22 -2.28 7.25 24.01
C ALA A 22 -3.23 6.94 22.84
N GLN A 23 -3.99 7.93 22.38
CA GLN A 23 -4.86 7.81 21.21
C GLN A 23 -4.07 7.48 19.95
N SER A 24 -2.93 8.14 19.72
CA SER A 24 -2.06 7.85 18.57
C SER A 24 -1.51 6.42 18.62
N ARG A 25 -1.12 5.93 19.81
CA ARG A 25 -0.64 4.56 20.02
C ARG A 25 -1.75 3.54 19.76
N GLN A 26 -2.95 3.79 20.28
CA GLN A 26 -4.11 2.92 20.10
C GLN A 26 -4.57 2.87 18.63
N SER A 27 -4.58 4.02 17.94
CA SER A 27 -4.88 4.10 16.51
C SER A 27 -3.88 3.28 15.68
N ARG A 28 -2.57 3.43 15.93
CA ARG A 28 -1.53 2.60 15.30
C ARG A 28 -1.71 1.11 15.60
N ARG A 29 -2.12 0.75 16.82
CA ARG A 29 -2.37 -0.63 17.25
C ARG A 29 -3.58 -1.24 16.53
N ASN A 30 -4.68 -0.49 16.41
CA ASN A 30 -5.87 -0.92 15.68
C ASN A 30 -5.59 -1.06 14.18
N HIS A 31 -4.81 -0.15 13.61
CA HIS A 31 -4.37 -0.26 12.22
C HIS A 31 -3.46 -1.48 11.97
N ARG A 32 -2.60 -1.84 12.93
CA ARG A 32 -1.83 -3.11 12.88
C ARG A 32 -2.72 -4.35 13.00
N ARG A 33 -3.91 -4.25 13.62
CA ARG A 33 -4.84 -5.38 13.76
C ARG A 33 -5.67 -5.64 12.50
N GLN A 34 -5.80 -4.67 11.60
CA GLN A 34 -6.68 -4.76 10.44
C GLN A 34 -5.86 -4.91 9.15
N THR A 35 -5.07 -5.98 9.07
CA THR A 35 -4.46 -6.45 7.82
C THR A 35 -5.31 -7.56 7.22
N ASP A 36 -5.24 -7.73 5.90
CA ASP A 36 -5.85 -8.90 5.25
C ASP A 36 -5.28 -10.19 5.86
N PRO A 37 -6.10 -11.17 6.30
CA PRO A 37 -5.57 -12.45 6.77
C PRO A 37 -4.74 -13.17 5.71
N GLN A 38 -5.05 -12.96 4.43
CA GLN A 38 -4.24 -13.45 3.32
C GLN A 38 -3.15 -12.42 3.02
N ARG A 39 -1.87 -12.78 3.22
CA ARG A 39 -0.74 -11.94 2.82
C ARG A 39 -0.25 -12.26 1.41
N THR A 40 -0.27 -13.52 0.99
CA THR A 40 0.32 -13.95 -0.27
C THR A 40 -0.74 -14.11 -1.34
N PHE A 41 -0.48 -13.59 -2.53
CA PHE A 41 -1.33 -13.87 -3.69
C PHE A 41 -1.33 -15.36 -4.01
N THR A 42 -2.46 -15.91 -4.45
CA THR A 42 -2.53 -17.30 -4.92
C THR A 42 -1.81 -17.47 -6.25
N LYS A 43 -1.65 -18.72 -6.71
CA LYS A 43 -1.04 -19.00 -8.02
C LYS A 43 -1.89 -18.41 -9.15
N GLU A 44 -3.20 -18.54 -9.05
CA GLU A 44 -4.19 -18.06 -10.02
C GLU A 44 -4.17 -16.53 -10.08
N GLN A 45 -4.10 -15.85 -8.92
CA GLN A 45 -3.96 -14.40 -8.84
C GLN A 45 -2.65 -13.94 -9.50
N ARG A 46 -1.53 -14.64 -9.26
CA ARG A 46 -0.25 -14.32 -9.92
C ARG A 46 -0.32 -14.52 -11.44
N GLN A 47 -0.95 -15.61 -11.90
CA GLN A 47 -1.13 -15.86 -13.33
C GLN A 47 -2.02 -14.80 -13.99
N ARG A 48 -3.13 -14.42 -13.35
CA ARG A 48 -4.01 -13.34 -13.82
C ARG A 48 -3.28 -11.99 -13.84
N GLY A 49 -2.49 -11.71 -12.83
CA GLY A 49 -1.67 -10.50 -12.76
C GLY A 49 -0.62 -10.43 -13.87
N ALA A 50 0.07 -11.54 -14.13
CA ALA A 50 0.99 -11.67 -15.26
C ALA A 50 0.25 -11.46 -16.59
N TYR A 51 -0.87 -12.15 -16.81
CA TYR A 51 -1.69 -12.05 -18.02
C TYR A 51 -2.11 -10.61 -18.32
N ARG A 52 -2.73 -9.93 -17.35
CA ARG A 52 -3.25 -8.55 -17.50
C ARG A 52 -2.16 -7.55 -17.87
N CYS A 53 -0.91 -7.84 -17.57
CA CYS A 53 0.18 -6.92 -17.82
C CYS A 53 1.13 -7.40 -18.94
N GLY A 54 0.76 -8.47 -19.67
CA GLY A 54 1.58 -9.06 -20.73
C GLY A 54 2.86 -9.73 -20.23
N GLY A 55 2.88 -10.20 -18.98
CA GLY A 55 4.05 -10.81 -18.33
C GLY A 55 5.20 -9.84 -18.07
N GLN A 56 5.01 -8.54 -18.29
CA GLN A 56 6.06 -7.52 -18.19
C GLN A 56 6.02 -6.83 -16.81
N CYS A 57 7.17 -6.39 -16.32
CA CYS A 57 7.26 -5.62 -15.09
C CYS A 57 6.51 -4.28 -15.20
N GLU A 58 5.64 -3.97 -14.23
CA GLU A 58 4.80 -2.76 -14.20
C GLU A 58 5.51 -1.53 -13.60
N HIS A 59 6.76 -1.69 -13.12
CA HIS A 59 7.52 -0.55 -12.65
C HIS A 59 7.75 0.46 -13.79
N LYS A 60 7.72 1.74 -13.44
CA LYS A 60 7.95 2.86 -14.35
C LYS A 60 8.98 3.81 -13.75
N SER A 61 9.92 4.25 -14.58
CA SER A 61 10.87 5.28 -14.17
C SER A 61 10.17 6.62 -13.95
N LEU A 62 10.87 7.60 -13.37
CA LEU A 62 10.34 8.95 -13.21
C LEU A 62 9.93 9.58 -14.55
N LEU A 63 10.65 9.26 -15.64
CA LEU A 63 10.33 9.66 -17.03
C LEU A 63 9.17 8.86 -17.65
N GLY A 64 8.62 7.89 -16.90
CA GLY A 64 7.38 7.20 -17.22
C GLY A 64 7.54 5.92 -18.01
N ARG A 65 8.70 5.63 -18.62
CA ARG A 65 8.91 4.38 -19.37
C ARG A 65 8.74 3.17 -18.45
N ARG A 66 7.95 2.20 -18.92
CA ARG A 66 7.77 0.90 -18.24
C ARG A 66 9.05 0.09 -18.36
N CYS A 67 9.37 -0.66 -17.31
CA CYS A 67 10.47 -1.62 -17.35
C CYS A 67 10.23 -2.67 -18.42
N THR A 68 11.24 -2.98 -19.25
CA THR A 68 11.15 -3.97 -20.32
C THR A 68 11.38 -5.41 -19.87
N ARG A 69 11.80 -5.63 -18.62
CA ARG A 69 12.04 -6.97 -18.08
C ARG A 69 10.72 -7.72 -17.81
N PRO A 70 10.71 -9.06 -17.90
CA PRO A 70 9.58 -9.86 -17.44
C PRO A 70 9.31 -9.59 -15.95
N GLY A 71 8.05 -9.70 -15.54
CA GLY A 71 7.69 -9.75 -14.13
C GLY A 71 7.84 -11.17 -13.60
N GLU A 72 8.21 -11.27 -12.33
CA GLU A 72 8.50 -12.54 -11.64
C GLU A 72 7.71 -12.66 -10.34
N HIS A 73 7.39 -11.52 -9.72
CA HIS A 73 6.72 -11.45 -8.44
C HIS A 73 5.38 -10.71 -8.54
N GLY A 74 4.41 -11.21 -7.79
CA GLY A 74 3.20 -10.47 -7.47
C GLY A 74 3.36 -9.77 -6.13
N ASP A 75 3.23 -8.45 -6.14
CA ASP A 75 3.42 -7.61 -4.96
C ASP A 75 2.23 -6.66 -4.78
N HIS A 76 2.03 -6.15 -3.56
CA HIS A 76 0.96 -5.21 -3.27
C HIS A 76 1.38 -3.80 -3.66
N ILE A 77 0.57 -3.08 -4.43
CA ILE A 77 0.81 -1.67 -4.76
C ILE A 77 0.86 -0.86 -3.47
N TYR A 78 -0.19 -0.96 -2.67
CA TYR A 78 -0.23 -0.47 -1.30
C TYR A 78 0.12 -1.62 -0.34
N PRO A 79 1.21 -1.54 0.43
CA PRO A 79 1.75 -2.71 1.12
C PRO A 79 0.79 -3.31 2.15
N TRP A 80 0.76 -4.64 2.21
CA TRP A 80 -0.02 -5.40 3.18
C TRP A 80 0.26 -5.00 4.63
N SER A 81 1.52 -4.72 4.99
CA SER A 81 1.91 -4.30 6.35
C SER A 81 1.32 -2.95 6.78
N PHE A 82 0.75 -2.19 5.84
CA PHE A 82 0.03 -0.95 6.09
C PHE A 82 -1.48 -1.11 5.86
N GLY A 83 -2.01 -2.33 5.82
CA GLY A 83 -3.45 -2.60 5.65
C GLY A 83 -3.92 -2.68 4.19
N GLY A 84 -2.99 -2.87 3.24
CA GLY A 84 -3.37 -3.17 1.85
C GLY A 84 -3.98 -4.56 1.71
N ALA A 85 -5.15 -4.64 1.07
CA ALA A 85 -5.84 -5.90 0.76
C ALA A 85 -5.07 -6.75 -0.26
N THR A 86 -5.13 -8.07 -0.14
CA THR A 86 -4.63 -9.02 -1.14
C THR A 86 -5.71 -9.25 -2.20
N ALA A 87 -5.86 -8.26 -3.06
CA ALA A 87 -6.85 -8.22 -4.14
C ALA A 87 -6.19 -7.87 -5.48
N MET A 88 -6.84 -8.20 -6.59
CA MET A 88 -6.24 -8.01 -7.92
C MET A 88 -6.07 -6.54 -8.31
N SER A 89 -6.91 -5.65 -7.78
CA SER A 89 -6.82 -4.19 -7.89
C SER A 89 -5.64 -3.60 -7.09
N ASN A 90 -5.16 -4.31 -6.06
CA ASN A 90 -3.94 -3.96 -5.33
C ASN A 90 -2.70 -4.76 -5.81
N TYR A 91 -2.84 -5.62 -6.80
CA TYR A 91 -1.74 -6.43 -7.32
C TYR A 91 -0.85 -5.61 -8.27
N GLN A 92 0.45 -5.79 -8.19
CA GLN A 92 1.44 -5.32 -9.15
C GLN A 92 2.38 -6.45 -9.58
N HIS A 93 2.63 -6.56 -10.89
CA HIS A 93 3.60 -7.53 -11.42
C HIS A 93 5.00 -6.89 -11.54
N LEU A 94 6.00 -7.41 -10.84
CA LEU A 94 7.34 -6.80 -10.77
C LEU A 94 8.45 -7.83 -11.04
N CYS A 95 9.53 -7.39 -11.70
CA CYS A 95 10.79 -8.14 -11.76
C CYS A 95 11.51 -8.11 -10.40
N ALA A 96 12.39 -9.08 -10.12
CA ALA A 96 13.11 -9.16 -8.85
C ALA A 96 13.75 -7.83 -8.41
N ARG A 97 14.45 -7.14 -9.32
CA ARG A 97 15.11 -5.85 -9.03
C ARG A 97 14.14 -4.80 -8.51
N HIS A 98 12.99 -4.61 -9.17
CA HIS A 98 12.03 -3.59 -8.78
C HIS A 98 11.17 -4.01 -7.59
N ASN A 99 10.90 -5.30 -7.44
CA ASN A 99 10.24 -5.84 -6.26
C ASN A 99 11.05 -5.55 -4.99
N LEU A 100 12.35 -5.86 -5.02
CA LEU A 100 13.26 -5.58 -3.91
C LEU A 100 13.39 -4.07 -3.63
N ALA A 101 13.53 -3.25 -4.68
CA ALA A 101 13.63 -1.81 -4.52
C ALA A 101 12.34 -1.17 -3.97
N LYS A 102 11.16 -1.69 -4.36
CA LYS A 102 9.89 -1.21 -3.83
C LYS A 102 9.75 -1.52 -2.34
N SER A 103 10.11 -2.73 -1.91
CA SER A 103 9.97 -3.14 -0.51
C SER A 103 8.55 -2.82 0.01
N ASN A 104 8.43 -2.29 1.23
CA ASN A 104 7.19 -1.84 1.85
C ASN A 104 6.87 -0.36 1.62
N HIS A 105 7.41 0.28 0.57
CA HIS A 105 7.11 1.69 0.32
C HIS A 105 5.62 1.90 0.00
N VAL A 106 5.01 2.85 0.71
CA VAL A 106 3.65 3.30 0.43
C VAL A 106 3.66 4.20 -0.81
N PRO A 107 2.89 3.90 -1.85
CA PRO A 107 2.89 4.67 -3.09
C PRO A 107 2.25 6.05 -2.88
N SER A 108 2.77 7.07 -3.57
CA SER A 108 2.13 8.38 -3.64
C SER A 108 0.88 8.34 -4.55
N LYS A 109 -0.04 9.28 -4.36
CA LYS A 109 -1.21 9.45 -5.25
C LYS A 109 -0.79 9.64 -6.71
N LEU A 110 0.29 10.38 -6.95
CA LEU A 110 0.84 10.57 -8.30
C LEU A 110 1.36 9.25 -8.89
N TYR A 111 2.02 8.40 -8.09
CA TYR A 111 2.46 7.09 -8.56
C TYR A 111 1.27 6.22 -8.99
N ILE A 112 0.20 6.19 -8.19
CA ILE A 112 -1.03 5.45 -8.46
C ILE A 112 -1.67 5.96 -9.75
N TRP A 113 -1.94 7.27 -9.86
CA TRP A 113 -2.56 7.86 -11.05
C TRP A 113 -1.75 7.54 -12.33
N ARG A 114 -0.41 7.65 -12.27
CA ARG A 114 0.46 7.28 -13.40
C ARG A 114 0.41 5.79 -13.72
N LEU A 115 0.26 4.92 -12.71
CA LEU A 115 0.14 3.47 -12.91
C LEU A 115 -1.18 3.16 -13.63
N GLU A 116 -2.29 3.63 -13.10
CA GLU A 116 -3.63 3.45 -13.68
C GLU A 116 -3.70 3.98 -15.11
N ARG A 117 -3.18 5.18 -15.36
CA ARG A 117 -3.13 5.77 -16.71
C ARG A 117 -2.37 4.89 -17.69
N ARG A 118 -1.27 4.27 -17.24
CA ARG A 118 -0.46 3.40 -18.10
C ARG A 118 -1.11 2.04 -18.31
N ARG A 119 -1.73 1.46 -17.27
CA ARG A 119 -2.47 0.20 -17.38
C ARG A 119 -3.54 0.25 -18.46
N ARG A 120 -4.20 1.39 -18.67
CA ARG A 120 -5.14 1.60 -19.80
C ARG A 120 -4.56 1.30 -21.19
N HIS A 121 -3.25 1.32 -21.36
CA HIS A 121 -2.61 1.05 -22.66
C HIS A 121 -2.21 -0.42 -22.86
N TYR A 122 -2.04 -1.18 -21.77
CA TYR A 122 -1.48 -2.54 -21.85
C TYR A 122 -2.32 -3.59 -21.13
N PHE A 123 -3.33 -3.19 -20.37
CA PHE A 123 -4.33 -4.12 -19.85
C PHE A 123 -5.24 -4.58 -20.98
N PRO A 124 -5.61 -5.88 -21.03
CA PRO A 124 -6.63 -6.38 -21.92
C PRO A 124 -7.96 -5.63 -21.76
N GLU A 125 -8.77 -5.65 -22.81
CA GLU A 125 -10.12 -5.09 -22.76
C GLU A 125 -10.96 -5.78 -21.66
N GLY A 126 -11.80 -4.98 -20.98
CA GLY A 126 -12.62 -5.45 -19.85
C GLY A 126 -11.90 -5.52 -18.50
N GLU A 127 -10.58 -5.34 -18.44
CA GLU A 127 -9.82 -5.34 -17.17
C GLU A 127 -9.74 -3.93 -16.57
N ASP A 128 -10.17 -3.78 -15.31
CA ASP A 128 -10.11 -2.48 -14.62
C ASP A 128 -8.66 -2.10 -14.28
N PRO A 129 -8.13 -0.97 -14.80
CA PRO A 129 -6.78 -0.51 -14.48
C PRO A 129 -6.66 0.14 -13.10
N ARG A 130 -7.78 0.44 -12.43
CA ARG A 130 -7.82 1.20 -11.18
C ARG A 130 -7.17 0.43 -10.03
N VAL A 131 -6.55 1.20 -9.15
CA VAL A 131 -5.91 0.70 -7.94
C VAL A 131 -6.83 0.96 -6.75
N GLU A 132 -7.28 -0.11 -6.11
CA GLU A 132 -7.98 -0.06 -4.84
C GLU A 132 -7.32 -1.07 -3.91
N TRP A 133 -7.05 -0.66 -2.69
CA TRP A 133 -6.32 -1.45 -1.70
C TRP A 133 -7.05 -1.54 -0.37
N ARG A 134 -8.13 -0.78 -0.19
CA ARG A 134 -8.90 -0.79 1.05
C ARG A 134 -9.70 -2.08 1.14
N MET A 135 -9.58 -2.75 2.29
CA MET A 135 -10.40 -3.92 2.63
C MET A 135 -11.89 -3.61 2.41
N GLY A 136 -12.61 -4.56 1.80
CA GLY A 136 -14.05 -4.45 1.47
C GLY A 136 -14.37 -3.61 0.23
N ARG A 137 -13.39 -2.93 -0.38
CA ARG A 137 -13.57 -2.21 -1.67
C ARG A 137 -12.73 -2.81 -2.78
N ALA A 138 -11.54 -3.29 -2.43
CA ALA A 138 -10.63 -3.91 -3.38
C ALA A 138 -11.23 -5.20 -3.96
N ARG A 139 -11.07 -5.39 -5.27
CA ARG A 139 -11.53 -6.54 -6.06
C ARG A 139 -10.36 -7.21 -6.78
#